data_AF-A0A9D2GJE9-F1
#
_entry.id   AF-A0A9D2GJE9-F1
#
_cell.length_a   1.000
_cell.length_b   1.000
_cell.length_c   1.000
_cell.angle_alpha   90.00
_cell.angle_beta   90.00
_cell.angle_gamma   90.00
#
_symmetry.space_group_name_H-M   'P 1'
#
loop_
_entity.id
_entity.type
_entity.pdbx_description
1 polymer ?
#
loop_
_entity_poly.entity_id
_entity_poly.type
_entity_poly.pdbx_seq_one_letter_code
_entity_poly.pdbx_strand_id
1 'polypeptide(L)'
;MRHIFIFRSGRESRFLRQLPQMLAAYFEERGGQYQILWVSTPEEAVQAARESCLAARDVRLYACGGDGLLHDIVNGAAAYPHAAVGIFPDGKKKDLAGSLGEAADFRNIQAQVEGCAIPMDLLSLELPGIDGPLYAVGHVALGPVGMSRLRRAGDPELPDITVEVDAKGAWRFPCFFALCANIPCWNGRRCVGWAAPDDGNAAYVLLPAGSRLYQLTAWEKFLSGRAKEMETARCGLCQQVTWQFESPVSIQVDGRDYAADRLRIQIVPRKIQFIRPGLAGGRLEEGKTEGRAAFSALSRRRQPTAVRAAWKKAAGER
;
A
#
# COMPACT_ATOMS: atom_id res chain seq x y z
N MET A 1 -28.69 1.31 3.06
CA MET A 1 -27.26 1.39 3.38
C MET A 1 -27.00 1.39 4.86
N ARG A 2 -26.13 0.48 5.33
CA ARG A 2 -25.68 0.38 6.72
C ARG A 2 -24.22 0.85 6.82
N HIS A 3 -23.92 1.74 7.78
CA HIS A 3 -22.58 2.30 7.99
C HIS A 3 -21.95 1.71 9.25
N ILE A 4 -20.79 1.05 9.14
CA ILE A 4 -20.08 0.44 10.26
C ILE A 4 -18.77 1.16 10.47
N PHE A 5 -18.61 1.79 11.62
CA PHE A 5 -17.39 2.49 12.01
C PHE A 5 -16.62 1.62 12.99
N ILE A 6 -15.46 1.12 12.56
CA ILE A 6 -14.64 0.19 13.35
C ILE A 6 -13.43 0.95 13.89
N PHE A 7 -13.27 0.95 15.21
CA PHE A 7 -12.21 1.66 15.94
C PHE A 7 -11.21 0.69 16.57
N ARG A 8 -9.94 1.06 16.58
CA ARG A 8 -8.91 0.37 17.36
C ARG A 8 -8.90 0.90 18.81
N SER A 9 -9.15 0.03 19.78
CA SER A 9 -9.07 0.38 21.20
C SER A 9 -7.67 0.87 21.61
N GLY A 10 -7.61 1.96 22.38
CA GLY A 10 -6.43 2.34 23.16
C GLY A 10 -5.37 3.22 22.49
N ARG A 11 -5.50 3.60 21.20
CA ARG A 11 -4.56 4.52 20.52
C ARG A 11 -5.26 5.42 19.50
N GLU A 12 -5.85 6.50 19.98
CA GLU A 12 -6.68 7.35 19.15
C GLU A 12 -6.17 8.79 19.14
N SER A 13 -6.26 9.40 17.97
CA SER A 13 -6.05 10.84 17.86
C SER A 13 -7.18 11.62 18.52
N ARG A 14 -6.95 12.91 18.77
CA ARG A 14 -8.01 13.81 19.28
C ARG A 14 -9.27 13.75 18.41
N PHE A 15 -9.09 13.70 17.10
CA PHE A 15 -10.18 13.61 16.14
C PHE A 15 -10.97 12.30 16.32
N LEU A 16 -10.30 11.15 16.36
CA LEU A 16 -10.99 9.86 16.50
C LEU A 16 -11.73 9.72 17.83
N ARG A 17 -11.22 10.29 18.92
CA ARG A 17 -11.94 10.32 20.20
C ARG A 17 -13.24 11.12 20.17
N GLN A 18 -13.32 12.13 19.30
CA GLN A 18 -14.52 12.97 19.12
C GLN A 18 -15.46 12.39 18.07
N LEU A 19 -14.95 11.57 17.15
CA LEU A 19 -15.69 11.02 16.02
C LEU A 19 -16.99 10.30 16.44
N PRO A 20 -17.05 9.46 17.49
CA PRO A 20 -18.32 8.85 17.93
C PRO A 20 -19.43 9.87 18.23
N GLN A 21 -19.11 10.97 18.92
CA GLN A 21 -20.07 12.02 19.24
C GLN A 21 -20.52 12.78 17.98
N MET A 22 -19.57 13.06 17.08
CA MET A 22 -19.86 13.72 15.81
C MET A 22 -20.73 12.84 14.88
N LEU A 23 -20.49 11.52 14.87
CA LEU A 23 -21.30 10.55 14.14
C LEU A 23 -22.72 10.50 14.70
N ALA A 24 -22.87 10.47 16.02
CA ALA A 24 -24.18 10.50 16.66
C ALA A 24 -24.99 11.73 16.25
N ALA A 25 -24.38 12.93 16.33
CA ALA A 25 -25.03 14.17 15.90
C ALA A 25 -25.41 14.15 14.41
N TYR A 26 -24.51 13.66 13.54
CA TYR A 26 -24.75 13.58 12.10
C TYR A 26 -25.94 12.67 11.75
N PHE A 27 -26.00 11.47 12.36
CA PHE A 27 -27.07 10.51 12.09
C PHE A 27 -28.38 10.82 12.82
N GLU A 28 -28.35 11.57 13.93
CA GLU A 28 -29.56 12.11 14.57
C GLU A 28 -30.25 13.15 13.68
N GLU A 29 -29.48 14.03 13.06
CA GLU A 29 -30.01 15.08 12.16
C GLU A 29 -30.52 14.50 10.83
N ARG A 30 -29.77 13.58 10.20
CA ARG A 30 -30.05 13.12 8.83
C ARG A 30 -30.74 11.76 8.74
N GLY A 31 -30.79 11.02 9.84
CA GLY A 31 -31.21 9.63 9.85
C GLY A 31 -30.20 8.70 9.15
N GLY A 32 -30.45 7.40 9.21
CA GLY A 32 -29.61 6.37 8.62
C GLY A 32 -29.20 5.29 9.61
N GLN A 33 -28.85 4.10 9.10
CA GLN A 33 -28.43 2.99 9.93
C GLN A 33 -26.92 3.01 10.11
N TYR A 34 -26.46 3.22 11.34
CA TYR A 34 -25.04 3.13 11.67
C TYR A 34 -24.76 2.29 12.91
N GLN A 35 -23.54 1.79 13.01
CA GLN A 35 -23.03 1.07 14.17
C GLN A 35 -21.56 1.44 14.40
N ILE A 36 -21.19 1.56 15.67
CA ILE A 36 -19.80 1.72 16.09
C ILE A 36 -19.34 0.41 16.72
N LEU A 37 -18.20 -0.11 16.25
CA LEU A 37 -17.56 -1.31 16.77
C LEU A 37 -16.17 -0.96 17.30
N TRP A 38 -15.81 -1.53 18.44
CA TRP A 38 -14.49 -1.40 19.05
C TRP A 38 -13.79 -2.73 19.01
N VAL A 39 -12.58 -2.75 18.47
CA VAL A 39 -11.76 -3.96 18.34
C VAL A 39 -10.40 -3.73 18.96
N SER A 40 -9.89 -4.75 19.62
CA SER A 40 -8.60 -4.75 20.30
C SER A 40 -7.54 -5.42 19.44
N THR A 41 -7.87 -6.53 18.77
CA THR A 41 -6.90 -7.32 17.99
C THR A 41 -7.14 -7.27 16.48
N PRO A 42 -6.12 -7.54 15.64
CA PRO A 42 -6.31 -7.64 14.19
C PRO A 42 -7.37 -8.67 13.80
N GLU A 43 -7.42 -9.79 14.49
CA GLU A 43 -8.35 -10.89 14.25
C GLU A 43 -9.79 -10.44 14.51
N GLU A 44 -10.02 -9.70 15.59
CA GLU A 44 -11.33 -9.08 15.89
C GLU A 44 -11.75 -8.08 14.80
N ALA A 45 -10.81 -7.30 14.25
CA ALA A 45 -11.10 -6.36 13.17
C ALA A 45 -11.51 -7.07 11.87
N VAL A 46 -10.80 -8.13 11.50
CA VAL A 46 -11.14 -8.99 10.35
C VAL A 46 -12.52 -9.63 10.55
N GLN A 47 -12.78 -10.17 11.74
CA GLN A 47 -14.05 -10.81 12.08
C GLN A 47 -15.21 -9.81 12.05
N ALA A 48 -15.06 -8.64 12.67
CA ALA A 48 -16.08 -7.59 12.67
C ALA A 48 -16.43 -7.12 11.24
N ALA A 49 -15.43 -6.96 10.37
CA ALA A 49 -15.65 -6.64 8.97
C ALA A 49 -16.42 -7.74 8.23
N ARG A 50 -16.03 -9.01 8.43
CA ARG A 50 -16.69 -10.18 7.82
C ARG A 50 -18.15 -10.28 8.27
N GLU A 51 -18.42 -10.22 9.56
CA GLU A 51 -19.77 -10.32 10.13
C GLU A 51 -20.66 -9.17 9.63
N SER A 52 -20.11 -7.96 9.55
CA SER A 52 -20.81 -6.80 8.98
C SER A 52 -21.19 -7.00 7.51
N CYS A 53 -20.30 -7.62 6.71
CA CYS A 53 -20.57 -7.93 5.30
C CYS A 53 -21.63 -9.03 5.11
N LEU A 54 -21.69 -9.99 6.03
CA LEU A 54 -22.70 -11.05 6.03
C LEU A 54 -24.08 -10.55 6.46
N ALA A 55 -24.10 -9.61 7.42
CA ALA A 55 -25.34 -9.08 7.99
C ALA A 55 -26.12 -8.14 7.05
N ALA A 56 -25.48 -7.55 6.03
CA ALA A 56 -26.13 -6.61 5.12
C ALA A 56 -25.56 -6.67 3.69
N ARG A 57 -26.45 -6.58 2.69
CA ARG A 57 -26.11 -6.52 1.25
C ARG A 57 -25.67 -5.13 0.78
N ASP A 58 -25.95 -4.10 1.56
CA ASP A 58 -25.59 -2.71 1.28
C ASP A 58 -24.91 -2.12 2.53
N VAL A 59 -23.59 -2.28 2.58
CA VAL A 59 -22.77 -1.99 3.77
C VAL A 59 -21.53 -1.19 3.41
N ARG A 60 -21.24 -0.18 4.23
CA ARG A 60 -20.02 0.61 4.19
C ARG A 60 -19.25 0.42 5.49
N LEU A 61 -18.00 -0.03 5.40
CA LEU A 61 -17.10 -0.21 6.53
C LEU A 61 -16.10 0.93 6.58
N TYR A 62 -15.90 1.54 7.74
CA TYR A 62 -14.97 2.65 7.92
C TYR A 62 -13.91 2.27 8.94
N ALA A 63 -12.66 2.25 8.49
CA ALA A 63 -11.49 2.11 9.35
C ALA A 63 -11.25 3.43 10.09
N CYS A 64 -11.62 3.52 11.36
CA CYS A 64 -11.36 4.68 12.21
C CYS A 64 -10.00 4.49 12.91
N GLY A 65 -8.91 4.71 12.17
CA GLY A 65 -7.55 4.37 12.61
C GLY A 65 -6.48 4.63 11.55
N GLY A 66 -5.33 3.98 11.68
CA GLY A 66 -4.26 3.98 10.67
C GLY A 66 -4.38 2.86 9.63
N ASP A 67 -3.42 2.82 8.71
CA ASP A 67 -3.38 1.85 7.59
C ASP A 67 -3.43 0.38 8.06
N GLY A 68 -2.87 0.08 9.23
CA GLY A 68 -2.92 -1.27 9.80
C GLY A 68 -4.33 -1.75 10.18
N LEU A 69 -5.24 -0.85 10.60
CA LEU A 69 -6.65 -1.21 10.84
C LEU A 69 -7.42 -1.35 9.51
N LEU A 70 -7.12 -0.47 8.56
CA LEU A 70 -7.67 -0.58 7.22
C LEU A 70 -7.31 -1.91 6.56
N HIS A 71 -6.05 -2.34 6.70
CA HIS A 71 -5.56 -3.63 6.23
C HIS A 71 -6.41 -4.79 6.77
N ASP A 72 -6.70 -4.81 8.08
CA ASP A 72 -7.53 -5.87 8.68
C ASP A 72 -8.95 -5.86 8.13
N ILE A 73 -9.57 -4.69 8.01
CA ILE A 73 -10.94 -4.54 7.51
C ILE A 73 -11.03 -4.97 6.05
N VAL A 74 -10.05 -4.60 5.22
CA VAL A 74 -9.97 -5.06 3.82
C VAL A 74 -9.88 -6.58 3.75
N ASN A 75 -9.04 -7.22 4.58
CA ASN A 75 -8.92 -8.67 4.59
C ASN A 75 -10.19 -9.38 5.09
N GLY A 76 -11.01 -8.73 5.93
CA GLY A 76 -12.35 -9.21 6.28
C GLY A 76 -13.41 -8.99 5.20
N ALA A 77 -13.24 -7.95 4.37
CA ALA A 77 -14.23 -7.50 3.38
C ALA A 77 -13.96 -7.99 1.93
N ALA A 78 -12.73 -8.38 1.59
CA ALA A 78 -12.31 -8.68 0.22
C ALA A 78 -13.06 -9.84 -0.48
N ALA A 79 -13.79 -10.67 0.29
CA ALA A 79 -14.66 -11.71 -0.22
C ALA A 79 -16.07 -11.23 -0.60
N TYR A 80 -16.41 -9.95 -0.34
CA TYR A 80 -17.76 -9.39 -0.44
C TYR A 80 -17.78 -8.18 -1.38
N PRO A 81 -17.99 -8.38 -2.69
CA PRO A 81 -17.93 -7.30 -3.69
C PRO A 81 -18.94 -6.17 -3.48
N HIS A 82 -20.00 -6.42 -2.70
CA HIS A 82 -21.03 -5.44 -2.37
C HIS A 82 -20.62 -4.49 -1.23
N ALA A 83 -19.58 -4.82 -0.47
CA ALA A 83 -19.09 -3.98 0.62
C ALA A 83 -18.16 -2.88 0.07
N ALA A 84 -18.34 -1.66 0.57
CA ALA A 84 -17.40 -0.58 0.34
C ALA A 84 -16.61 -0.26 1.62
N VAL A 85 -15.32 0.04 1.48
CA VAL A 85 -14.42 0.33 2.60
C VAL A 85 -13.90 1.76 2.51
N GLY A 86 -13.93 2.50 3.61
CA GLY A 86 -13.34 3.84 3.75
C GLY A 86 -12.41 3.90 4.96
N ILE A 87 -11.74 5.04 5.11
CA ILE A 87 -10.81 5.28 6.23
C ILE A 87 -10.99 6.68 6.81
N PHE A 88 -11.14 6.78 8.14
CA PHE A 88 -10.95 8.01 8.91
C PHE A 88 -9.55 7.96 9.55
N PRO A 89 -8.55 8.65 8.95
CA PRO A 89 -7.16 8.46 9.33
C PRO A 89 -6.80 9.07 10.69
N ASP A 90 -6.10 8.30 11.54
CA ASP A 90 -5.68 8.73 12.88
C ASP A 90 -4.56 9.80 12.88
N GLY A 91 -3.79 9.96 11.80
CA GLY A 91 -2.48 10.58 11.97
C GLY A 91 -1.67 10.88 10.70
N LYS A 92 -0.35 11.00 10.90
CA LYS A 92 0.62 11.65 10.00
C LYS A 92 0.88 10.90 8.68
N LYS A 93 0.76 9.57 8.69
CA LYS A 93 0.92 8.75 7.49
C LYS A 93 -0.45 8.65 6.81
N LYS A 94 -0.51 9.12 5.58
CA LYS A 94 -1.73 9.26 4.79
C LYS A 94 -1.47 8.68 3.41
N ASP A 95 -1.00 7.44 3.38
CA ASP A 95 -0.55 6.82 2.14
C ASP A 95 -1.74 6.68 1.19
N LEU A 96 -2.83 6.07 1.67
CA LEU A 96 -4.05 5.92 0.89
C LEU A 96 -4.81 7.24 0.71
N ALA A 97 -5.03 7.98 1.81
CA ALA A 97 -5.76 9.25 1.75
C ALA A 97 -5.07 10.26 0.83
N GLY A 98 -3.73 10.37 0.91
CA GLY A 98 -2.93 11.22 0.02
C GLY A 98 -2.80 10.70 -1.41
N SER A 99 -3.23 9.48 -1.69
CA SER A 99 -3.30 8.92 -3.04
C SER A 99 -4.65 9.13 -3.72
N LEU A 100 -5.73 9.25 -2.95
CA LEU A 100 -7.11 9.21 -3.48
C LEU A 100 -7.84 10.57 -3.46
N GLY A 101 -7.43 11.53 -2.64
CA GLY A 101 -8.10 12.83 -2.60
C GLY A 101 -7.53 13.80 -1.58
N GLU A 102 -8.29 14.86 -1.31
CA GLU A 102 -7.89 15.89 -0.37
C GLU A 102 -7.98 15.38 1.06
N ALA A 103 -6.92 15.59 1.84
CA ALA A 103 -6.83 15.05 3.19
C ALA A 103 -7.90 15.59 4.16
N ALA A 104 -8.53 16.72 3.83
CA ALA A 104 -9.64 17.30 4.59
C ALA A 104 -10.93 16.47 4.44
N ASP A 105 -11.22 15.96 3.24
CA ASP A 105 -12.44 15.23 2.95
C ASP A 105 -12.48 13.90 3.71
N PHE A 106 -11.32 13.27 3.92
CA PHE A 106 -11.20 12.05 4.72
C PHE A 106 -11.57 12.22 6.20
N ARG A 107 -11.59 13.46 6.71
CA ARG A 107 -12.02 13.78 8.09
C ARG A 107 -13.43 14.36 8.14
N ASN A 108 -14.06 14.57 7.00
CA ASN A 108 -15.42 15.07 6.92
C ASN A 108 -16.40 13.89 6.87
N ILE A 109 -17.29 13.80 7.87
CA ILE A 109 -18.28 12.71 7.99
C ILE A 109 -19.20 12.71 6.78
N GLN A 110 -19.73 13.87 6.38
CA GLN A 110 -20.62 13.97 5.24
C GLN A 110 -19.92 13.50 3.96
N ALA A 111 -18.70 13.97 3.70
CA ALA A 111 -17.93 13.57 2.52
C ALA A 111 -17.67 12.06 2.46
N GLN A 112 -17.49 11.40 3.61
CA GLN A 112 -17.28 9.95 3.73
C GLN A 112 -18.58 9.15 3.59
N VAL A 113 -19.66 9.62 4.22
CA VAL A 113 -20.96 8.94 4.18
C VAL A 113 -21.59 9.05 2.79
N GLU A 114 -21.48 10.21 2.16
CA GLU A 114 -22.04 10.50 0.83
C GLU A 114 -21.05 10.21 -0.32
N GLY A 115 -19.80 9.88 0.01
CA GLY A 115 -18.74 9.62 -0.97
C GLY A 115 -19.08 8.47 -1.92
N CYS A 116 -18.50 8.54 -3.13
CA CYS A 116 -18.63 7.49 -4.12
C CYS A 116 -17.78 6.27 -3.76
N ALA A 117 -18.31 5.08 -4.00
CA ALA A 117 -17.54 3.85 -3.93
C ALA A 117 -16.92 3.60 -5.31
N ILE A 118 -15.59 3.60 -5.38
CA ILE A 118 -14.82 3.37 -6.60
C ILE A 118 -14.16 1.99 -6.55
N PRO A 119 -14.07 1.26 -7.67
CA PRO A 119 -13.32 0.02 -7.70
C PRO A 119 -11.83 0.30 -7.48
N MET A 120 -11.18 -0.54 -6.68
CA MET A 120 -9.76 -0.45 -6.36
C MET A 120 -9.12 -1.82 -6.44
N ASP A 121 -7.92 -1.87 -7.01
CA ASP A 121 -7.08 -3.05 -7.09
C ASP A 121 -6.50 -3.37 -5.71
N LEU A 122 -6.15 -4.65 -5.48
CA LEU A 122 -5.41 -5.08 -4.29
C LEU A 122 -4.22 -5.92 -4.71
N LEU A 123 -3.14 -5.87 -3.92
CA LEU A 123 -2.06 -6.84 -4.04
C LEU A 123 -2.46 -8.10 -3.28
N SER A 124 -2.60 -9.24 -3.96
CA SER A 124 -2.78 -10.54 -3.34
C SER A 124 -1.42 -11.20 -3.09
N LEU A 125 -1.20 -11.64 -1.87
CA LEU A 125 0.03 -12.24 -1.39
C LEU A 125 -0.22 -13.71 -1.05
N GLU A 126 0.60 -14.59 -1.62
CA GLU A 126 0.72 -15.98 -1.19
C GLU A 126 1.95 -16.10 -0.28
N LEU A 127 1.71 -16.27 1.02
CA LEU A 127 2.74 -16.35 2.06
C LEU A 127 2.78 -17.76 2.67
N PRO A 128 3.97 -18.29 3.00
CA PRO A 128 4.10 -19.54 3.75
C PRO A 128 3.37 -19.46 5.10
N GLY A 129 2.56 -20.47 5.41
CA GLY A 129 1.86 -20.58 6.70
C GLY A 129 0.61 -19.71 6.84
N ILE A 130 0.16 -19.02 5.79
CA ILE A 130 -1.13 -18.33 5.75
C ILE A 130 -2.06 -19.07 4.79
N ASP A 131 -3.21 -19.51 5.30
CA ASP A 131 -4.24 -20.16 4.49
C ASP A 131 -5.02 -19.11 3.68
N GLY A 132 -4.89 -19.17 2.36
CA GLY A 132 -5.57 -18.28 1.42
C GLY A 132 -4.83 -16.95 1.18
N PRO A 133 -5.38 -16.10 0.30
CA PRO A 133 -4.72 -14.85 -0.08
C PRO A 133 -4.79 -13.80 1.04
N LEU A 134 -3.63 -13.29 1.44
CA LEU A 134 -3.52 -12.05 2.20
C LEU A 134 -3.55 -10.87 1.22
N TYR A 135 -4.32 -9.83 1.50
CA TYR A 135 -4.36 -8.64 0.64
C TYR A 135 -3.60 -7.48 1.26
N ALA A 136 -2.79 -6.80 0.44
CA ALA A 136 -2.24 -5.48 0.74
C ALA A 136 -3.00 -4.41 -0.06
N VAL A 137 -3.34 -3.33 0.62
CA VAL A 137 -4.04 -2.16 0.06
C VAL A 137 -3.06 -1.26 -0.67
N GLY A 138 -1.90 -1.01 -0.06
CA GLY A 138 -0.93 -0.05 -0.55
C GLY A 138 0.36 -0.71 -0.99
N HIS A 139 1.05 -1.40 -0.08
CA HIS A 139 2.46 -1.72 -0.29
C HIS A 139 2.90 -3.03 0.33
N VAL A 140 3.86 -3.65 -0.35
CA VAL A 140 4.70 -4.74 0.14
C VAL A 140 6.15 -4.31 -0.01
N ALA A 141 6.94 -4.33 1.06
CA ALA A 141 8.30 -3.84 1.05
C ALA A 141 9.27 -4.75 1.81
N LEU A 142 10.48 -4.88 1.27
CA LEU A 142 11.66 -5.38 1.96
C LEU A 142 12.65 -4.22 2.11
N GLY A 143 13.24 -4.08 3.29
CA GLY A 143 14.36 -3.18 3.51
C GLY A 143 14.23 -2.38 4.79
N PRO A 144 14.91 -1.23 4.91
CA PRO A 144 15.19 -0.57 6.20
C PRO A 144 14.00 0.23 6.75
N VAL A 145 12.77 -0.21 6.52
CA VAL A 145 11.52 0.48 6.86
C VAL A 145 11.24 0.39 8.37
N GLY A 146 12.14 1.00 9.12
CA GLY A 146 12.25 1.07 10.56
C GLY A 146 13.44 1.94 10.99
N MET A 147 13.87 2.89 10.13
CA MET A 147 15.05 3.77 10.28
C MET A 147 14.98 4.76 11.47
N SER A 148 14.11 4.54 12.45
CA SER A 148 14.36 4.98 13.84
C SER A 148 15.43 4.12 14.53
N ARG A 149 15.87 3.01 13.92
CA ARG A 149 16.86 2.07 14.49
C ARG A 149 18.20 2.02 13.76
N LEU A 150 18.35 2.69 12.61
CA LEU A 150 19.62 2.72 11.87
C LEU A 150 20.55 3.82 12.41
N ARG A 151 20.91 3.67 13.69
CA ARG A 151 22.08 4.32 14.29
C ARG A 151 22.62 3.52 15.48
N ARG A 152 22.50 2.19 15.42
CA ARG A 152 23.18 1.27 16.34
C ARG A 152 23.90 0.17 15.55
N ALA A 153 25.21 0.16 15.76
CA ALA A 153 26.22 -0.88 15.53
C ALA A 153 25.79 -2.18 14.81
N GLY A 154 26.57 -2.52 13.76
CA GLY A 154 26.52 -3.79 13.02
C GLY A 154 25.44 -3.80 11.94
N ASP A 155 25.81 -3.54 10.68
CA ASP A 155 24.84 -3.68 9.58
C ASP A 155 24.34 -5.13 9.55
N PRO A 156 23.03 -5.39 9.61
CA PRO A 156 22.52 -6.72 9.32
C PRO A 156 22.94 -7.09 7.88
N GLU A 157 23.37 -8.33 7.68
CA GLU A 157 23.65 -8.84 6.33
C GLU A 157 22.41 -8.63 5.45
N LEU A 158 22.59 -7.90 4.35
CA LEU A 158 21.52 -7.66 3.39
C LEU A 158 21.23 -8.97 2.64
N PRO A 159 19.96 -9.40 2.54
CA PRO A 159 19.64 -10.69 1.95
C PRO A 159 19.86 -10.66 0.43
N ASP A 160 20.33 -11.79 -0.11
CA ASP A 160 20.17 -12.08 -1.53
C ASP A 160 18.68 -12.30 -1.82
N ILE A 161 18.18 -11.64 -2.87
CA ILE A 161 16.83 -11.84 -3.38
C ILE A 161 16.91 -12.39 -4.80
N THR A 162 16.04 -13.35 -5.11
CA THR A 162 15.70 -13.73 -6.48
C THR A 162 14.32 -13.14 -6.78
N VAL A 163 14.25 -12.26 -7.79
CA VAL A 163 13.02 -11.58 -8.20
C VAL A 163 12.63 -12.03 -9.58
N GLU A 164 11.40 -12.49 -9.74
CA GLU A 164 10.78 -12.78 -11.03
C GLU A 164 9.60 -11.83 -11.27
N VAL A 165 9.55 -11.16 -12.42
CA VAL A 165 8.47 -10.23 -12.79
C VAL A 165 7.77 -10.72 -14.07
N ASP A 166 6.45 -10.87 -14.01
CA ASP A 166 5.56 -11.27 -15.10
C ASP A 166 6.05 -12.48 -15.93
N ALA A 167 6.76 -13.43 -15.32
CA ALA A 167 7.41 -14.57 -15.97
C ALA A 167 8.35 -14.20 -17.14
N LYS A 168 8.83 -12.95 -17.19
CA LYS A 168 9.65 -12.39 -18.28
C LYS A 168 11.13 -12.25 -17.92
N GLY A 169 11.52 -12.55 -16.69
CA GLY A 169 12.90 -12.56 -16.26
C GLY A 169 13.05 -12.76 -14.76
N ALA A 170 14.09 -13.50 -14.36
CA ALA A 170 14.51 -13.69 -12.99
C ALA A 170 15.86 -13.01 -12.76
N TRP A 171 15.97 -12.24 -11.68
CA TRP A 171 17.22 -11.58 -11.28
C TRP A 171 17.58 -11.97 -9.87
N ARG A 172 18.81 -12.44 -9.68
CA ARG A 172 19.37 -12.68 -8.35
C ARG A 172 20.40 -11.60 -8.02
N PHE A 173 20.21 -10.90 -6.91
CA PHE A 173 21.12 -9.84 -6.47
C PHE A 173 21.03 -9.63 -4.95
N PRO A 174 22.08 -9.12 -4.29
CA PRO A 174 21.99 -8.70 -2.90
C PRO A 174 21.07 -7.49 -2.82
N CYS A 175 20.08 -7.48 -1.91
CA CYS A 175 19.00 -6.50 -1.91
C CYS A 175 19.13 -5.49 -0.78
N PHE A 176 19.18 -4.20 -1.11
CA PHE A 176 19.04 -3.13 -0.11
C PHE A 176 17.57 -2.82 0.17
N PHE A 177 16.76 -2.75 -0.89
CA PHE A 177 15.35 -2.40 -0.78
C PHE A 177 14.56 -2.95 -1.97
N ALA A 178 13.38 -3.51 -1.69
CA ALA A 178 12.41 -3.88 -2.71
C ALA A 178 11.03 -3.38 -2.30
N LEU A 179 10.24 -2.93 -3.28
CA LEU A 179 8.88 -2.46 -3.10
C LEU A 179 8.00 -3.00 -4.22
N CYS A 180 6.81 -3.45 -3.86
CA CYS A 180 5.67 -3.63 -4.75
C CYS A 180 4.52 -2.78 -4.20
N ALA A 181 3.90 -1.95 -5.04
CA ALA A 181 2.98 -0.91 -4.60
C ALA A 181 1.80 -0.76 -5.55
N ASN A 182 0.62 -0.62 -4.97
CA ASN A 182 -0.63 -0.32 -5.69
C ASN A 182 -0.93 1.19 -5.69
N ILE A 183 -0.45 1.92 -4.68
CA ILE A 183 -0.70 3.36 -4.54
C ILE A 183 0.60 4.16 -4.65
N PRO A 184 0.53 5.43 -5.12
CA PRO A 184 1.72 6.23 -5.39
C PRO A 184 2.47 6.73 -4.14
N CYS A 185 1.80 6.77 -2.99
CA CYS A 185 2.32 7.37 -1.76
C CYS A 185 2.70 6.33 -0.73
N TRP A 186 3.94 6.38 -0.23
CA TRP A 186 4.46 5.53 0.82
C TRP A 186 5.08 6.36 1.95
N ASN A 187 4.70 6.12 3.20
CA ASN A 187 5.05 6.95 4.36
C ASN A 187 4.81 8.47 4.16
N GLY A 188 3.71 8.83 3.50
CA GLY A 188 3.29 10.20 3.20
C GLY A 188 4.07 10.87 2.07
N ARG A 189 4.90 10.13 1.33
CA ARG A 189 5.69 10.65 0.21
C ARG A 189 5.30 9.95 -1.08
N ARG A 190 5.22 10.71 -2.17
CA ARG A 190 4.94 10.17 -3.51
C ARG A 190 6.18 9.50 -4.10
N CYS A 191 6.52 8.29 -3.62
CA CYS A 191 7.74 7.56 -3.98
C CYS A 191 7.63 6.78 -5.30
N VAL A 192 6.43 6.37 -5.68
CA VAL A 192 6.15 5.60 -6.90
C VAL A 192 5.02 6.28 -7.66
N GLY A 193 5.28 7.50 -8.13
CA GLY A 193 4.25 8.36 -8.74
C GLY A 193 3.58 7.82 -10.01
N TRP A 194 4.05 6.69 -10.53
CA TRP A 194 3.51 5.94 -11.66
C TRP A 194 2.63 4.74 -11.26
N ALA A 195 2.40 4.49 -9.96
CA ALA A 195 1.38 3.55 -9.50
C ALA A 195 0.00 4.22 -9.59
N ALA A 196 -1.01 3.44 -9.96
CA ALA A 196 -2.41 3.86 -9.95
C ALA A 196 -3.27 2.77 -9.28
N PRO A 197 -4.26 3.14 -8.47
CA PRO A 197 -5.01 2.19 -7.64
C PRO A 197 -6.02 1.33 -8.40
N ASP A 198 -6.22 1.55 -9.71
CA ASP A 198 -7.33 0.98 -10.50
C ASP A 198 -6.94 0.63 -11.95
N ASP A 199 -5.62 0.57 -12.26
CA ASP A 199 -5.11 0.37 -13.62
C ASP A 199 -4.78 -1.09 -13.97
N GLY A 200 -4.97 -2.01 -13.03
CA GLY A 200 -4.65 -3.43 -13.16
C GLY A 200 -3.16 -3.73 -13.09
N ASN A 201 -2.33 -2.81 -12.59
CA ASN A 201 -0.88 -2.99 -12.48
C ASN A 201 -0.38 -2.58 -11.08
N ALA A 202 0.67 -3.27 -10.62
CA ALA A 202 1.46 -2.85 -9.48
C ALA A 202 2.75 -2.17 -9.93
N ALA A 203 3.16 -1.10 -9.25
CA ALA A 203 4.49 -0.53 -9.40
C ALA A 203 5.51 -1.34 -8.59
N TYR A 204 6.66 -1.67 -9.20
CA TYR A 204 7.77 -2.29 -8.48
C TYR A 204 9.02 -1.41 -8.50
N VAL A 205 9.81 -1.49 -7.43
CA VAL A 205 11.15 -0.87 -7.30
C VAL A 205 12.09 -1.88 -6.66
N LEU A 206 13.23 -2.14 -7.29
CA LEU A 206 14.28 -3.04 -6.83
C LEU A 206 15.60 -2.27 -6.77
N LEU A 207 16.14 -2.15 -5.57
CA LEU A 207 17.41 -1.49 -5.30
C LEU A 207 18.43 -2.53 -4.83
N PRO A 208 19.47 -2.82 -5.63
CA PRO A 208 20.53 -3.72 -5.19
C PRO A 208 21.30 -3.12 -4.02
N ALA A 209 21.93 -3.98 -3.24
CA ALA A 209 22.94 -3.59 -2.27
C ALA A 209 24.16 -2.98 -2.99
N GLY A 210 24.89 -2.17 -2.25
CA GLY A 210 26.10 -1.51 -2.74
C GLY A 210 26.82 -0.84 -1.58
N SER A 211 27.72 0.10 -1.89
CA SER A 211 28.38 0.90 -0.85
C SER A 211 27.36 1.68 -0.02
N ARG A 212 27.67 1.97 1.25
CA ARG A 212 26.78 2.77 2.12
C ARG A 212 26.44 4.13 1.52
N LEU A 213 27.41 4.78 0.86
CA LEU A 213 27.16 6.05 0.16
C LEU A 213 26.14 5.89 -0.96
N TYR A 214 26.26 4.81 -1.77
CA TYR A 214 25.26 4.49 -2.78
C TYR A 214 23.88 4.28 -2.14
N GLN A 215 23.78 3.45 -1.10
CA GLN A 215 22.50 3.15 -0.43
C GLN A 215 21.80 4.42 0.08
N LEU A 216 22.55 5.34 0.69
CA LEU A 216 22.01 6.63 1.15
C LEU A 216 21.46 7.47 -0.02
N THR A 217 22.22 7.59 -1.11
CA THR A 217 21.79 8.37 -2.28
C THR A 217 20.62 7.72 -3.03
N ALA A 218 20.61 6.38 -3.13
CA ALA A 218 19.53 5.60 -3.71
C ALA A 218 18.24 5.76 -2.90
N TRP A 219 18.35 5.72 -1.57
CA TRP A 219 17.23 5.94 -0.65
C TRP A 219 16.61 7.32 -0.81
N GLU A 220 17.43 8.38 -0.84
CA GLU A 220 16.94 9.74 -1.04
C GLU A 220 16.23 9.91 -2.40
N LYS A 221 16.82 9.38 -3.47
CA LYS A 221 16.20 9.42 -4.80
C LYS A 221 14.87 8.67 -4.85
N PHE A 222 14.79 7.50 -4.23
CA PHE A 222 13.54 6.74 -4.11
C PHE A 222 12.47 7.54 -3.34
N LEU A 223 12.80 8.07 -2.16
CA LEU A 223 11.88 8.88 -1.35
C LEU A 223 11.41 10.16 -2.06
N SER A 224 12.17 10.64 -3.05
CA SER A 224 11.84 11.80 -3.87
C SER A 224 11.01 11.45 -5.11
N GLY A 225 10.62 10.19 -5.31
CA GLY A 225 9.87 9.75 -6.49
C GLY A 225 10.73 9.55 -7.75
N ARG A 226 12.06 9.57 -7.61
CA ARG A 226 13.02 9.61 -8.74
C ARG A 226 13.73 8.29 -8.99
N ALA A 227 13.17 7.17 -8.53
CA ALA A 227 13.77 5.85 -8.73
C ALA A 227 13.92 5.49 -10.23
N LYS A 228 13.00 5.94 -11.10
CA LYS A 228 13.10 5.78 -12.57
C LYS A 228 14.30 6.49 -13.21
N GLU A 229 14.90 7.46 -12.54
CA GLU A 229 16.12 8.15 -13.01
C GLU A 229 17.40 7.35 -12.71
N MET A 230 17.29 6.26 -11.96
CA MET A 230 18.44 5.47 -11.50
C MET A 230 18.69 4.30 -12.45
N GLU A 231 19.81 4.33 -13.19
CA GLU A 231 20.29 3.17 -13.95
C GLU A 231 20.56 1.95 -13.06
N THR A 232 20.78 2.19 -11.77
CA THR A 232 21.06 1.18 -10.76
C THR A 232 19.81 0.50 -10.23
N ALA A 233 18.64 1.13 -10.36
CA ALA A 233 17.37 0.59 -9.93
C ALA A 233 16.71 -0.18 -11.07
N ARG A 234 16.00 -1.26 -10.75
CA ARG A 234 14.98 -1.81 -11.65
C ARG A 234 13.62 -1.40 -11.14
N CYS A 235 12.84 -0.74 -11.98
CA CYS A 235 11.50 -0.32 -11.63
C CYS A 235 10.60 -0.35 -12.87
N GLY A 236 9.31 -0.50 -12.64
CA GLY A 236 8.34 -0.64 -13.71
C GLY A 236 6.94 -0.87 -13.17
N LEU A 237 6.08 -1.32 -14.07
CA LEU A 237 4.75 -1.86 -13.77
C LEU A 237 4.79 -3.37 -14.00
N CYS A 238 4.06 -4.12 -13.20
CA CYS A 238 3.91 -5.56 -13.33
C CYS A 238 2.51 -6.01 -12.90
N GLN A 239 2.08 -7.17 -13.38
CA GLN A 239 0.88 -7.84 -12.87
C GLN A 239 1.23 -8.84 -11.76
N GLN A 240 2.44 -9.38 -11.80
CA GLN A 240 2.93 -10.32 -10.80
C GLN A 240 4.42 -10.12 -10.55
N VAL A 241 4.81 -10.22 -9.29
CA VAL A 241 6.21 -10.33 -8.88
C VAL A 241 6.36 -11.45 -7.85
N THR A 242 7.41 -12.26 -7.97
CA THR A 242 7.78 -13.27 -6.98
C THR A 242 9.13 -12.93 -6.39
N TRP A 243 9.20 -12.92 -5.07
CA TRP A 243 10.42 -12.74 -4.29
C TRP A 243 10.78 -14.06 -3.63
N GLN A 244 12.04 -14.46 -3.74
CA GLN A 244 12.57 -15.65 -3.10
C GLN A 244 13.92 -15.35 -2.45
N PHE A 245 14.11 -15.92 -1.26
CA PHE A 245 15.25 -15.73 -0.38
C PHE A 245 15.81 -17.10 0.01
N GLU A 246 17.08 -17.15 0.43
CA GLU A 246 17.70 -18.40 0.90
C GLU A 246 17.22 -18.80 2.30
N SER A 247 16.80 -17.82 3.10
CA SER A 247 16.25 -18.01 4.44
C SER A 247 15.11 -17.01 4.67
N PRO A 248 14.18 -17.28 5.60
CA PRO A 248 13.10 -16.36 5.91
C PRO A 248 13.60 -14.96 6.30
N VAL A 249 13.01 -13.92 5.70
CA VAL A 249 13.26 -12.51 6.00
C VAL A 249 11.97 -11.83 6.46
N SER A 250 12.10 -10.69 7.14
CA SER A 250 10.94 -9.85 7.50
C SER A 250 10.51 -9.00 6.30
N ILE A 251 9.30 -9.21 5.83
CA ILE A 251 8.62 -8.47 4.77
C ILE A 251 7.54 -7.60 5.40
N GLN A 252 7.52 -6.32 5.05
CA GLN A 252 6.49 -5.40 5.49
C GLN A 252 5.32 -5.36 4.50
N VAL A 253 4.11 -5.60 4.97
CA VAL A 253 2.85 -5.51 4.21
C VAL A 253 1.94 -4.49 4.89
N ASP A 254 1.65 -3.37 4.23
CA ASP A 254 0.89 -2.23 4.78
C ASP A 254 1.31 -1.79 6.21
N GLY A 255 2.60 -1.91 6.52
CA GLY A 255 3.15 -1.56 7.84
C GLY A 255 3.16 -2.68 8.89
N ARG A 256 2.83 -3.92 8.52
CA ARG A 256 2.94 -5.12 9.36
C ARG A 256 4.06 -6.02 8.88
N ASP A 257 4.74 -6.70 9.80
CA ASP A 257 5.86 -7.56 9.48
C ASP A 257 5.41 -9.03 9.35
N TYR A 258 5.82 -9.68 8.27
CA TYR A 258 5.58 -11.08 7.95
C TYR A 258 6.91 -11.78 7.66
N ALA A 259 7.12 -12.97 8.19
CA ALA A 259 8.29 -13.77 7.86
C ALA A 259 8.03 -14.57 6.58
N ALA A 260 8.91 -14.47 5.59
CA ALA A 260 8.80 -15.23 4.35
C ALA A 260 10.18 -15.51 3.73
N ASP A 261 10.39 -16.74 3.28
CA ASP A 261 11.50 -17.14 2.39
C ASP A 261 11.08 -17.09 0.91
N ARG A 262 9.78 -17.14 0.64
CA ARG A 262 9.18 -16.93 -0.67
C ARG A 262 7.86 -16.19 -0.53
N LEU A 263 7.61 -15.26 -1.43
CA LEU A 263 6.35 -14.52 -1.53
C LEU A 263 6.01 -14.29 -3.00
N ARG A 264 4.79 -14.65 -3.39
CA ARG A 264 4.22 -14.26 -4.68
C ARG A 264 3.22 -13.13 -4.46
N ILE A 265 3.41 -12.03 -5.17
CA ILE A 265 2.56 -10.84 -5.13
C ILE A 265 1.90 -10.71 -6.50
N GLN A 266 0.57 -10.67 -6.54
CA GLN A 266 -0.21 -10.53 -7.76
C GLN A 266 -1.21 -9.40 -7.61
N ILE A 267 -1.30 -8.51 -8.60
CA ILE A 267 -2.37 -7.50 -8.64
C ILE A 267 -3.70 -8.19 -8.96
N VAL A 268 -4.73 -7.86 -8.18
CA VAL A 268 -6.10 -8.32 -8.41
C VAL A 268 -6.93 -7.09 -8.76
N PRO A 269 -7.27 -6.89 -10.05
CA PRO A 269 -7.96 -5.69 -10.48
C PRO A 269 -9.35 -5.57 -9.85
N ARG A 270 -9.71 -4.34 -9.46
CA ARG A 270 -11.06 -3.94 -8.99
C ARG A 270 -11.61 -4.86 -7.91
N LYS A 271 -10.72 -5.34 -7.02
CA LYS A 271 -11.03 -6.35 -6.01
C LYS A 271 -11.95 -5.84 -4.91
N ILE A 272 -11.87 -4.55 -4.59
CA ILE A 272 -12.65 -3.95 -3.50
C ILE A 272 -13.26 -2.62 -3.94
N GLN A 273 -14.42 -2.27 -3.38
CA GLN A 273 -14.97 -0.94 -3.51
C GLN A 273 -14.39 -0.06 -2.40
N PHE A 274 -13.72 1.02 -2.78
CA PHE A 274 -13.14 1.98 -1.84
C PHE A 274 -13.92 3.29 -1.84
N ILE A 275 -14.22 3.83 -0.67
CA ILE A 275 -14.95 5.09 -0.53
C ILE A 275 -13.99 6.23 -0.80
N ARG A 276 -14.27 7.01 -1.85
CA ARG A 276 -13.58 8.26 -2.15
C ARG A 276 -14.42 9.44 -1.65
N PRO A 277 -14.01 10.09 -0.53
CA PRO A 277 -14.75 11.21 0.00
C PRO A 277 -14.77 12.40 -0.96
N GLY A 278 -15.83 13.20 -0.93
CA GLY A 278 -15.93 14.45 -1.71
C GLY A 278 -16.27 14.26 -3.20
N LEU A 279 -16.25 13.04 -3.72
CA LEU A 279 -16.78 12.72 -5.04
C LEU A 279 -18.30 12.49 -4.95
N ALA A 280 -19.11 13.51 -5.28
CA ALA A 280 -20.57 13.35 -5.34
C ALA A 280 -20.97 12.35 -6.43
N GLY A 281 -21.97 11.51 -6.16
CA GLY A 281 -22.39 10.37 -7.00
C GLY A 281 -22.99 10.69 -8.39
N GLY A 282 -22.59 11.77 -9.03
CA GLY A 282 -22.85 12.01 -10.45
C GLY A 282 -22.03 11.06 -11.32
N ARG A 283 -22.57 10.66 -12.47
CA ARG A 283 -21.88 9.87 -13.51
C ARG A 283 -20.41 10.28 -13.62
N LEU A 284 -19.52 9.29 -13.63
CA LEU A 284 -18.13 9.47 -14.07
C LEU A 284 -18.17 10.24 -15.39
N GLU A 285 -17.78 11.52 -15.37
CA GLU A 285 -17.40 12.17 -16.61
C GLU A 285 -16.07 11.54 -17.02
N GLU A 286 -16.13 10.72 -18.08
CA GLU A 286 -14.96 10.33 -18.85
C GLU A 286 -14.31 11.61 -19.38
N GLY A 287 -13.28 12.10 -18.70
CA GLY A 287 -12.57 13.28 -19.18
C GLY A 287 -11.70 13.97 -18.14
N LYS A 288 -10.50 13.43 -17.92
CA LYS A 288 -9.24 14.21 -17.84
C LYS A 288 -8.05 13.27 -17.73
N THR A 289 -7.75 12.62 -18.85
CA THR A 289 -6.42 12.09 -19.14
C THR A 289 -5.53 13.28 -19.50
N GLU A 290 -5.01 14.01 -18.51
CA GLU A 290 -3.95 14.98 -18.72
C GLU A 290 -2.67 14.48 -18.06
N GLY A 291 -1.66 14.21 -18.90
CA GLY A 291 -0.35 13.74 -18.48
C GLY A 291 0.37 12.82 -19.48
N ARG A 292 0.20 13.02 -20.79
CA ARG A 292 1.06 12.44 -21.84
C ARG A 292 1.99 13.53 -22.39
N ALA A 293 3.24 13.13 -22.66
CA ALA A 293 4.44 13.90 -23.09
C ALA A 293 5.25 14.51 -21.92
N ALA A 294 6.56 14.33 -21.81
CA ALA A 294 7.58 14.23 -22.87
C ALA A 294 8.75 13.28 -22.54
N PHE A 295 9.33 12.71 -23.60
CA PHE A 295 10.62 12.00 -23.65
C PHE A 295 11.70 12.91 -24.26
N SER A 296 12.97 12.49 -24.10
CA SER A 296 14.24 13.09 -24.57
C SER A 296 14.82 14.17 -23.64
N ALA A 297 16.11 14.25 -23.30
CA ALA A 297 17.32 13.67 -23.87
C ALA A 297 18.42 13.47 -22.78
N LEU A 298 19.41 12.61 -23.09
CA LEU A 298 20.57 12.25 -22.27
C LEU A 298 21.35 13.45 -21.71
N SER A 299 21.93 13.30 -20.51
CA SER A 299 23.26 13.85 -20.22
C SER A 299 24.16 12.80 -19.57
N ARG A 300 25.32 12.58 -20.20
CA ARG A 300 26.35 11.61 -19.85
C ARG A 300 27.10 12.09 -18.60
N ARG A 301 27.04 11.35 -17.50
CA ARG A 301 28.10 11.37 -16.46
C ARG A 301 28.43 9.94 -16.05
N ARG A 302 29.72 9.60 -16.14
CA ARG A 302 30.29 8.27 -15.85
C ARG A 302 29.88 7.81 -14.44
N GLN A 303 29.28 6.62 -14.35
CA GLN A 303 28.82 6.02 -13.10
C GLN A 303 29.82 4.98 -12.53
N PRO A 304 29.79 4.70 -11.21
CA PRO A 304 30.74 3.80 -10.55
C PRO A 304 30.59 2.34 -11.00
N THR A 305 31.71 1.69 -11.25
CA THR A 305 31.87 0.33 -11.81
C THR A 305 31.18 -0.79 -11.03
N ALA A 306 30.88 -0.61 -9.74
CA ALA A 306 30.32 -1.66 -8.87
C ALA A 306 28.85 -2.02 -9.18
N VAL A 307 28.04 -1.09 -9.68
CA VAL A 307 26.61 -1.37 -9.92
C VAL A 307 26.35 -2.05 -11.26
N ARG A 308 27.19 -1.76 -12.26
CA ARG A 308 27.22 -2.56 -13.50
C ARG A 308 27.61 -4.01 -13.22
N ALA A 309 28.50 -4.26 -12.28
CA ALA A 309 28.88 -5.62 -11.89
C ALA A 309 27.73 -6.40 -11.23
N ALA A 310 26.91 -5.76 -10.39
CA ALA A 310 25.74 -6.38 -9.79
C ALA A 310 24.70 -6.82 -10.84
N TRP A 311 24.40 -5.97 -11.83
CA TRP A 311 23.46 -6.31 -12.90
C TRP A 311 24.04 -7.28 -13.95
N LYS A 312 25.34 -7.22 -14.23
CA LYS A 312 26.01 -8.23 -15.07
C LYS A 312 26.01 -9.61 -14.42
N LYS A 313 26.33 -9.68 -13.12
CA LYS A 313 26.24 -10.91 -12.31
C LYS A 313 24.80 -11.46 -12.26
N ALA A 314 23.80 -10.57 -12.16
CA ALA A 314 22.38 -10.95 -12.20
C ALA A 314 21.89 -11.38 -13.61
N ALA A 315 22.59 -11.02 -14.68
CA ALA A 315 22.28 -11.40 -16.06
C ALA A 315 23.08 -12.62 -16.56
N GLY A 316 23.94 -13.21 -15.72
CA GLY A 316 24.79 -14.35 -16.10
C GLY A 316 25.97 -13.98 -17.03
N GLU A 317 26.21 -12.70 -17.27
CA GLU A 317 27.32 -12.23 -18.10
C GLU A 317 28.58 -12.11 -17.23
N ARG A 318 29.60 -12.93 -17.52
CA ARG A 318 30.95 -12.79 -16.94
C ARG A 318 31.67 -11.58 -17.52
#